data_AF-A0A3L6QRY5-F1
#
_entry.id   AF-A0A3L6QRY5-F1
#
_cell.length_a   1.000
_cell.length_b   1.000
_cell.length_c   1.000
_cell.angle_alpha   90.00
_cell.angle_beta   90.00
_cell.angle_gamma   90.00
#
_symmetry.space_group_name_H-M   'P 1'
#
loop_
_entity.id
_entity.type
_entity.pdbx_description
1 polymer ?
#
loop_
_entity_poly.entity_id
_entity_poly.type
_entity_poly.pdbx_seq_one_letter_code
_entity_poly.pdbx_strand_id
1 'polypeptide(L)'
;MSSPSSSPPHDDAEGEGSGGRSLSYGEAEYWDARYVEEGGAPYDWYQRYDALRPFVRRFAPPASRLLMIGCGSALMSEDMVTDGYVEIVNIDISSIVIEMMRKKYFNIPQLQYLRMDVRDMSMFPDESFDCAIDKGTLDSLMCGVDAPLSAAQMVLEVDRLIKPGGVFILITYGDPSVRVPHLNQPGCNWKIVLYILPRPSFTGKIRRHVLDPVPLTEKGRLPDGFVPEDPDSHYVYVCEKMQGLTGAGSPTVERQGEE
;
A
#
# COMPACT_ATOMS: atom_id res chain seq x y z
N MET A 1 -12.30 -3.51 25.96
CA MET A 1 -10.86 -3.14 25.94
C MET A 1 -10.72 -2.06 24.89
N SER A 2 -10.49 -0.83 25.34
CA SER A 2 -10.59 0.38 24.52
C SER A 2 -9.37 0.53 23.61
N SER A 3 -9.60 0.80 22.33
CA SER A 3 -8.55 1.12 21.35
C SER A 3 -7.79 2.39 21.78
N PRO A 4 -6.45 2.43 21.71
CA PRO A 4 -5.74 3.70 21.85
C PRO A 4 -6.05 4.60 20.65
N SER A 5 -6.29 5.88 20.92
CA SER A 5 -6.58 6.89 19.89
C SER A 5 -5.40 7.02 18.92
N SER A 6 -5.69 6.86 17.63
CA SER A 6 -4.79 7.13 16.52
C SER A 6 -4.69 8.63 16.24
N SER A 7 -4.05 9.36 17.14
CA SER A 7 -3.58 10.73 16.85
C SER A 7 -2.06 10.71 16.87
N PRO A 8 -1.38 11.27 15.84
CA PRO A 8 0.05 11.52 15.98
C PRO A 8 0.26 12.48 17.16
N PRO A 9 1.34 12.31 17.96
CA PRO A 9 1.59 13.22 19.07
C PRO A 9 1.76 14.65 18.55
N HIS A 10 1.07 15.58 19.20
CA HIS A 10 1.37 17.01 19.11
C HIS A 10 2.74 17.25 19.73
N ASP A 11 3.67 17.82 18.96
CA ASP A 11 4.93 18.35 19.46
C ASP A 11 4.63 19.58 20.33
N ASP A 12 4.71 19.42 21.64
CA ASP A 12 4.83 20.52 22.61
C ASP A 12 5.61 20.02 23.84
N ALA A 13 6.92 20.20 23.84
CA ALA A 13 7.73 20.44 25.04
C ALA A 13 9.17 20.79 24.68
N GLU A 14 9.52 22.08 24.80
CA GLU A 14 10.91 22.48 25.04
C GLU A 14 11.34 21.95 26.42
N GLY A 15 12.40 21.15 26.44
CA GLY A 15 13.07 20.67 27.65
C GLY A 15 14.48 20.18 27.31
N GLU A 16 15.50 20.91 27.75
CA GLU A 16 16.92 20.55 27.58
C GLU A 16 17.26 19.26 28.36
N GLY A 17 17.80 18.24 27.68
CA GLY A 17 18.45 17.09 28.32
C GLY A 17 18.57 15.82 27.47
N SER A 18 19.80 15.52 27.02
CA SER A 18 20.27 14.30 26.32
C SER A 18 19.78 14.09 24.87
N GLY A 19 20.64 14.44 23.91
CA GLY A 19 20.42 14.30 22.46
C GLY A 19 20.34 12.85 21.97
N GLY A 20 19.22 12.19 22.22
CA GLY A 20 18.82 10.97 21.50
C GLY A 20 18.09 11.36 20.21
N ARG A 21 18.52 10.83 19.06
CA ARG A 21 17.83 11.04 17.78
C ARG A 21 16.42 10.44 17.87
N SER A 22 15.38 11.27 17.72
CA SER A 22 14.00 10.77 17.56
C SER A 22 13.93 9.99 16.24
N LEU A 23 13.67 8.68 16.32
CA LEU A 23 13.56 7.81 15.15
C LEU A 23 12.20 8.04 14.47
N SER A 24 12.20 8.12 13.15
CA SER A 24 10.97 8.33 12.36
C SER A 24 10.34 7.00 11.91
N TYR A 25 9.03 7.01 11.69
CA TYR A 25 8.28 5.90 11.06
C TYR A 25 8.81 5.50 9.67
N GLY A 26 9.64 6.32 9.03
CA GLY A 26 10.31 5.96 7.77
C GLY A 26 11.57 5.10 7.93
N GLU A 27 12.00 4.80 9.16
CA GLU A 27 13.28 4.14 9.45
C GLU A 27 13.10 2.74 10.03
N ALA A 28 13.97 1.82 9.64
CA ALA A 28 13.91 0.42 10.06
C ALA A 28 14.07 0.27 11.58
N GLU A 29 14.93 1.09 12.18
CA GLU A 29 15.26 1.05 13.61
C GLU A 29 14.06 1.36 14.50
N TYR A 30 13.17 2.26 14.04
CA TYR A 30 11.91 2.54 14.74
C TYR A 30 11.05 1.27 14.81
N TRP A 31 10.86 0.62 13.66
CA TRP A 31 10.01 -0.56 13.55
C TRP A 31 10.63 -1.78 14.25
N ASP A 32 11.93 -2.01 14.11
CA ASP A 32 12.64 -3.07 14.82
C ASP A 32 12.45 -2.94 16.34
N ALA A 33 12.59 -1.74 16.90
CA ALA A 33 12.37 -1.49 18.33
C ALA A 33 10.93 -1.80 18.76
N ARG A 34 9.93 -1.34 17.97
CA ARG A 34 8.51 -1.62 18.22
C ARG A 34 8.21 -3.12 18.19
N TYR A 35 8.70 -3.86 17.20
CA TYR A 35 8.43 -5.28 17.07
C TYR A 35 9.11 -6.12 18.16
N VAL A 36 10.28 -5.69 18.65
CA VAL A 36 10.90 -6.28 19.84
C VAL A 36 10.01 -6.10 21.07
N GLU A 37 9.50 -4.89 21.30
CA GLU A 37 8.63 -4.58 22.44
C GLU A 37 7.31 -5.38 22.40
N GLU A 38 6.68 -5.44 21.23
CA GLU A 38 5.39 -6.14 21.05
C GLU A 38 5.53 -7.67 20.94
N GLY A 39 6.75 -8.19 20.81
CA GLY A 39 7.02 -9.63 20.74
C GLY A 39 6.35 -10.34 19.56
N GLY A 40 6.06 -9.61 18.48
CA GLY A 40 5.36 -10.13 17.30
C GLY A 40 3.86 -10.34 17.50
N ALA A 41 3.25 -9.69 18.51
CA ALA A 41 1.80 -9.63 18.62
C ALA A 41 1.18 -9.05 17.34
N PRO A 42 0.09 -9.64 16.82
CA PRO A 42 -0.53 -9.11 15.61
C PRO A 42 -1.10 -7.71 15.82
N TYR A 43 -0.78 -6.80 14.92
CA TYR A 43 -1.31 -5.44 14.93
C TYR A 43 -1.74 -5.03 13.52
N ASP A 44 -3.03 -4.68 13.38
CA ASP A 44 -3.60 -4.24 12.11
C ASP A 44 -3.84 -2.73 12.12
N TRP A 45 -3.03 -2.03 11.33
CA TRP A 45 -3.33 -0.65 10.96
C TRP A 45 -4.54 -0.61 10.02
N TYR A 46 -5.38 0.41 10.22
CA TYR A 46 -6.57 0.73 9.45
C TYR A 46 -7.68 -0.32 9.49
N GLN A 47 -7.84 -1.08 8.42
CA GLN A 47 -8.89 -2.07 8.24
C GLN A 47 -8.31 -3.48 8.41
N ARG A 48 -9.12 -4.37 8.97
CA ARG A 48 -8.84 -5.81 8.94
C ARG A 48 -9.26 -6.42 7.61
N TYR A 49 -8.76 -7.61 7.33
CA TYR A 49 -9.05 -8.30 6.08
C TYR A 49 -10.56 -8.44 5.82
N ASP A 50 -11.37 -8.77 6.82
CA ASP A 50 -12.83 -8.93 6.65
C ASP A 50 -13.51 -7.73 5.98
N ALA A 51 -13.12 -6.50 6.34
CA ALA A 51 -13.67 -5.28 5.76
C ALA A 51 -13.10 -5.00 4.34
N LEU A 52 -11.85 -5.40 4.10
CA LEU A 52 -11.17 -5.22 2.81
C LEU A 52 -11.47 -6.34 1.81
N ARG A 53 -11.89 -7.51 2.28
CA ARG A 53 -12.08 -8.74 1.50
C ARG A 53 -12.92 -8.52 0.24
N PRO A 54 -14.03 -7.76 0.26
CA PRO A 54 -14.81 -7.50 -0.96
C PRO A 54 -14.01 -6.78 -2.06
N PHE A 55 -13.09 -5.88 -1.68
CA PHE A 55 -12.23 -5.16 -2.62
C PHE A 55 -11.10 -6.05 -3.10
N VAL A 56 -10.39 -6.70 -2.17
CA VAL A 56 -9.27 -7.59 -2.49
C VAL A 56 -9.76 -8.70 -3.43
N ARG A 57 -10.86 -9.38 -3.12
CA ARG A 57 -11.44 -10.41 -4.00
C ARG A 57 -11.82 -9.91 -5.39
N ARG A 58 -12.27 -8.66 -5.49
CA ARG A 58 -12.71 -8.07 -6.76
C ARG A 58 -11.54 -7.69 -7.66
N PHE A 59 -10.45 -7.19 -7.08
CA PHE A 59 -9.35 -6.56 -7.83
C PHE A 59 -8.05 -7.38 -7.83
N ALA A 60 -7.90 -8.31 -6.89
CA ALA A 60 -6.80 -9.24 -6.76
C ALA A 60 -7.36 -10.67 -6.60
N PRO A 61 -7.73 -11.35 -7.70
CA PRO A 61 -8.26 -12.71 -7.62
C PRO A 61 -7.32 -13.66 -6.86
N PRO A 62 -7.81 -14.73 -6.19
CA PRO A 62 -6.95 -15.61 -5.39
C PRO A 62 -5.79 -16.30 -6.12
N ALA A 63 -5.88 -16.40 -7.45
CA ALA A 63 -4.82 -16.95 -8.30
C ALA A 63 -3.71 -15.94 -8.62
N SER A 64 -3.89 -14.66 -8.26
CA SER A 64 -2.90 -13.61 -8.46
C SER A 64 -1.65 -13.85 -7.61
N ARG A 65 -0.49 -13.62 -8.20
CA ARG A 65 0.76 -13.45 -7.48
C ARG A 65 0.78 -12.06 -6.86
N LEU A 66 0.76 -12.01 -5.52
CA LEU A 66 0.55 -10.78 -4.78
C LEU A 66 1.79 -10.31 -4.02
N LEU A 67 2.08 -9.02 -4.09
CA LEU A 67 3.08 -8.34 -3.24
C LEU A 67 2.37 -7.61 -2.10
N MET A 68 2.62 -8.01 -0.85
CA MET A 68 2.17 -7.30 0.34
C MET A 68 3.29 -6.39 0.85
N ILE A 69 3.09 -5.08 0.74
CA ILE A 69 4.08 -4.04 1.01
C ILE A 69 4.01 -3.62 2.48
N GLY A 70 5.14 -3.66 3.17
CA GLY A 70 5.26 -3.36 4.60
C GLY A 70 4.27 -4.18 5.43
N CYS A 71 4.40 -5.50 5.34
CA CYS A 71 3.42 -6.44 5.89
C CYS A 71 3.28 -6.31 7.41
N GLY A 72 4.34 -5.87 8.11
CA GLY A 72 4.41 -5.83 9.56
C GLY A 72 3.99 -7.16 10.19
N SER A 73 3.26 -7.06 11.31
CA SER A 73 2.68 -8.20 12.03
C SER A 73 1.18 -8.39 11.78
N ALA A 74 0.60 -7.68 10.80
CA ALA A 74 -0.83 -7.78 10.47
C ALA A 74 -1.20 -9.19 10.02
N LEU A 75 -2.45 -9.61 10.27
CA LEU A 75 -2.94 -10.96 9.88
C LEU A 75 -3.49 -11.02 8.44
N MET A 76 -3.39 -9.92 7.69
CA MET A 76 -4.07 -9.79 6.40
C MET A 76 -3.67 -10.88 5.41
N SER A 77 -2.39 -11.21 5.30
CA SER A 77 -1.91 -12.19 4.33
C SER A 77 -2.33 -13.62 4.70
N GLU A 78 -2.38 -13.93 5.99
CA GLU A 78 -2.78 -15.21 6.53
C GLU A 78 -4.29 -15.45 6.37
N ASP A 79 -5.08 -14.40 6.63
CA ASP A 79 -6.52 -14.41 6.38
C ASP A 79 -6.80 -14.57 4.87
N MET A 80 -5.99 -13.95 4.01
CA MET A 80 -6.05 -14.14 2.57
C MET A 80 -5.72 -15.58 2.15
N VAL A 81 -4.69 -16.21 2.71
CA VAL A 81 -4.41 -17.63 2.42
C VAL A 81 -5.57 -18.52 2.86
N THR A 82 -6.17 -18.24 4.03
CA THR A 82 -7.39 -18.92 4.48
C THR A 82 -8.56 -18.72 3.51
N ASP A 83 -8.61 -17.56 2.85
CA ASP A 83 -9.58 -17.23 1.80
C ASP A 83 -9.22 -17.77 0.39
N GLY A 84 -8.16 -18.57 0.28
CA GLY A 84 -7.80 -19.34 -0.91
C GLY A 84 -6.72 -18.70 -1.81
N TYR A 85 -6.03 -17.66 -1.33
CA TYR A 85 -4.91 -17.07 -2.06
C TYR A 85 -3.70 -18.00 -2.01
N VAL A 86 -3.02 -18.17 -3.14
CA VAL A 86 -2.03 -19.24 -3.30
C VAL A 86 -0.59 -18.76 -3.31
N GLU A 87 -0.34 -17.48 -3.57
CA GLU A 87 1.01 -16.91 -3.61
C GLU A 87 1.03 -15.45 -3.16
N ILE A 88 1.50 -15.23 -1.92
CA ILE A 88 1.68 -13.90 -1.33
C ILE A 88 3.13 -13.72 -0.90
N VAL A 89 3.79 -12.73 -1.49
CA VAL A 89 5.13 -12.28 -1.11
C VAL A 89 4.99 -11.07 -0.21
N ASN A 90 5.34 -11.25 1.06
CA ASN A 90 5.31 -10.22 2.09
C ASN A 90 6.69 -9.59 2.21
N ILE A 91 6.76 -8.27 2.17
CA ILE A 91 7.99 -7.52 2.39
C ILE A 91 7.86 -6.54 3.54
N ASP A 92 8.94 -6.34 4.26
CA ASP A 92 9.05 -5.31 5.31
C ASP A 92 10.51 -4.90 5.46
N ILE A 93 10.76 -3.65 5.83
CA ILE A 93 12.11 -3.13 6.07
C ILE A 93 12.71 -3.71 7.36
N SER A 94 11.84 -4.03 8.33
CA SER A 94 12.22 -4.58 9.63
C SER A 94 12.69 -6.02 9.51
N SER A 95 13.94 -6.25 9.92
CA SER A 95 14.48 -7.61 10.00
C SER A 95 13.78 -8.44 11.07
N ILE A 96 13.41 -7.80 12.18
CA ILE A 96 12.80 -8.43 13.35
C ILE A 96 11.45 -9.04 12.99
N VAL A 97 10.55 -8.27 12.37
CA VAL A 97 9.21 -8.79 12.05
C VAL A 97 9.27 -9.89 10.98
N ILE A 98 10.16 -9.75 10.00
CA ILE A 98 10.34 -10.77 8.96
C ILE A 98 10.83 -12.09 9.57
N GLU A 99 11.78 -12.06 10.50
CA GLU A 99 12.22 -13.28 11.19
C GLU A 99 11.10 -13.89 12.03
N MET A 100 10.33 -13.07 12.75
CA MET A 100 9.18 -13.52 13.53
C MET A 100 8.13 -14.21 12.65
N MET A 101 7.74 -13.58 11.53
CA MET A 101 6.71 -14.11 10.64
C MET A 101 7.18 -15.35 9.89
N ARG A 102 8.44 -15.39 9.43
CA ARG A 102 9.05 -16.61 8.87
C ARG A 102 8.97 -17.77 9.85
N LYS A 103 9.33 -17.54 11.12
CA LYS A 103 9.28 -18.59 12.15
C LYS A 103 7.85 -19.02 12.45
N LYS A 104 6.90 -18.07 12.49
CA LYS A 104 5.50 -18.34 12.83
C LYS A 104 4.78 -19.12 11.72
N TYR A 105 5.04 -18.79 10.46
CA TYR A 105 4.32 -19.33 9.30
C TYR A 105 5.18 -20.19 8.37
N PHE A 106 6.29 -20.75 8.89
CA PHE A 106 7.23 -21.57 8.10
C PHE A 106 6.58 -22.77 7.37
N ASN A 107 5.46 -23.27 7.87
CA ASN A 107 4.70 -24.39 7.30
C ASN A 107 3.57 -23.97 6.35
N ILE A 108 3.43 -22.67 6.04
CA ILE A 108 2.41 -22.15 5.13
C ILE A 108 3.11 -21.75 3.82
N PRO A 109 3.24 -22.66 2.83
CA PRO A 109 4.05 -22.43 1.63
C PRO A 109 3.54 -21.30 0.73
N GLN A 110 2.28 -20.89 0.89
CA GLN A 110 1.68 -19.75 0.17
C GLN A 110 2.24 -18.40 0.64
N LEU A 111 2.85 -18.35 1.83
CA LEU A 111 3.39 -17.13 2.44
C LEU A 111 4.91 -17.11 2.33
N GLN A 112 5.41 -16.12 1.60
CA GLN A 112 6.83 -15.80 1.57
C GLN A 112 7.04 -14.49 2.34
N TYR A 113 8.09 -14.40 3.14
CA TYR A 113 8.46 -13.17 3.86
C TYR A 113 9.89 -12.81 3.53
N LEU A 114 10.14 -11.58 3.08
CA LEU A 114 11.44 -11.09 2.66
C LEU A 114 11.71 -9.73 3.30
N ARG A 115 12.91 -9.57 3.87
CA ARG A 115 13.35 -8.24 4.30
C ARG A 115 13.68 -7.43 3.06
N MET A 116 13.04 -6.28 2.90
CA MET A 116 13.22 -5.44 1.73
C MET A 116 12.81 -4.00 2.03
N ASP A 117 13.54 -3.04 1.47
CA ASP A 117 13.13 -1.64 1.46
C ASP A 117 12.23 -1.40 0.25
N VAL A 118 11.04 -0.84 0.48
CA VAL A 118 10.06 -0.61 -0.58
C VAL A 118 10.52 0.43 -1.61
N ARG A 119 11.57 1.21 -1.29
CA ARG A 119 12.21 2.17 -2.19
C ARG A 119 13.18 1.51 -3.18
N ASP A 120 13.58 0.27 -2.92
CA ASP A 120 14.43 -0.54 -3.79
C ASP A 120 14.02 -2.02 -3.70
N MET A 121 13.20 -2.44 -4.66
CA MET A 121 12.71 -3.80 -4.83
C MET A 121 13.33 -4.47 -6.06
N SER A 122 14.58 -4.08 -6.41
CA SER A 122 15.33 -4.57 -7.57
C SER A 122 15.60 -6.08 -7.57
N MET A 123 15.43 -6.76 -6.43
CA MET A 123 15.47 -8.22 -6.35
C MET A 123 14.38 -8.89 -7.21
N PHE A 124 13.27 -8.20 -7.44
CA PHE A 124 12.20 -8.71 -8.29
C PHE A 124 12.33 -8.17 -9.73
N PRO A 125 12.13 -9.03 -10.74
CA PRO A 125 12.04 -8.59 -12.13
C PRO A 125 10.84 -7.66 -12.34
N ASP A 126 10.92 -6.81 -13.35
CA ASP A 126 9.81 -6.02 -13.85
C ASP A 126 8.61 -6.92 -14.17
N GLU A 127 7.40 -6.39 -14.00
CA GLU A 127 6.15 -7.06 -14.38
C GLU A 127 5.99 -8.47 -13.78
N SER A 128 6.50 -8.68 -12.57
CA SER A 128 6.50 -9.98 -11.89
C SER A 128 5.28 -10.22 -11.00
N PHE A 129 4.47 -9.20 -10.71
CA PHE A 129 3.29 -9.31 -9.85
C PHE A 129 1.99 -8.95 -10.57
N ASP A 130 0.91 -9.66 -10.23
CA ASP A 130 -0.43 -9.35 -10.73
C ASP A 130 -1.10 -8.25 -9.90
N CYS A 131 -0.78 -8.22 -8.60
CA CYS A 131 -1.28 -7.21 -7.67
C CYS A 131 -0.23 -6.85 -6.61
N ALA A 132 -0.21 -5.59 -6.19
CA ALA A 132 0.42 -5.16 -4.94
C ALA A 132 -0.62 -4.55 -4.00
N ILE A 133 -0.43 -4.75 -2.69
CA ILE A 133 -1.25 -4.15 -1.64
C ILE A 133 -0.34 -3.41 -0.66
N ASP A 134 -0.64 -2.14 -0.42
CA ASP A 134 -0.07 -1.36 0.68
C ASP A 134 -1.16 -1.03 1.71
N LYS A 135 -0.86 -1.24 2.99
CA LYS A 135 -1.74 -0.86 4.11
C LYS A 135 -0.95 -0.07 5.15
N GLY A 136 -0.71 1.20 4.85
CA GLY A 136 -0.07 2.17 5.75
C GLY A 136 1.44 2.28 5.65
N THR A 137 2.09 1.59 4.71
CA THR A 137 3.53 1.77 4.49
C THR A 137 3.80 3.13 3.85
N LEU A 138 3.01 3.53 2.85
CA LEU A 138 3.15 4.86 2.25
C LEU A 138 2.91 5.97 3.28
N ASP A 139 1.96 5.77 4.21
CA ASP A 139 1.75 6.70 5.33
C ASP A 139 2.99 6.81 6.23
N SER A 140 3.62 5.68 6.52
CA SER A 140 4.85 5.63 7.34
C SER A 140 6.02 6.35 6.67
N LEU A 141 6.22 6.13 5.36
CA LEU A 141 7.24 6.86 4.57
C LEU A 141 6.99 8.36 4.57
N MET A 142 5.72 8.78 4.56
CA MET A 142 5.35 10.19 4.55
C MET A 142 5.60 10.92 5.87
N CYS A 143 5.87 10.19 6.96
CA CYS A 143 6.38 10.73 8.23
C CYS A 143 7.92 10.78 8.29
N GLY A 144 8.59 10.29 7.25
CA GLY A 144 10.04 10.22 7.10
C GLY A 144 10.72 11.52 6.68
N VAL A 145 12.03 11.53 6.79
CA VAL A 145 12.89 12.50 6.09
C VAL A 145 12.78 12.22 4.59
N ASP A 146 12.76 13.28 3.77
CA ASP A 146 12.58 13.19 2.31
C ASP A 146 11.33 12.40 1.88
N ALA A 147 10.26 12.52 2.65
CA ALA A 147 8.96 11.87 2.42
C ALA A 147 8.49 11.89 0.94
N PRO A 148 8.51 13.04 0.21
CA PRO A 148 8.11 13.06 -1.20
C PRO A 148 8.97 12.17 -2.10
N LEU A 149 10.29 12.11 -1.87
CA LEU A 149 11.21 11.29 -2.64
C LEU A 149 11.00 9.81 -2.33
N SER A 150 10.90 9.46 -1.04
CA SER A 150 10.66 8.08 -0.60
C SER A 150 9.33 7.54 -1.13
N ALA A 151 8.28 8.36 -1.10
CA ALA A 151 6.98 8.03 -1.69
C ALA A 151 7.06 7.81 -3.20
N ALA A 152 7.76 8.70 -3.92
CA ALA A 152 7.95 8.57 -5.36
C ALA A 152 8.72 7.29 -5.72
N GLN A 153 9.79 6.97 -5.00
CA GLN A 153 10.57 5.73 -5.18
C GLN A 153 9.71 4.48 -4.99
N MET A 154 8.94 4.42 -3.89
CA MET A 154 8.02 3.31 -3.65
C MET A 154 6.99 3.16 -4.78
N VAL A 155 6.33 4.25 -5.19
CA VAL A 155 5.31 4.19 -6.25
C VAL A 155 5.90 3.76 -7.59
N LEU A 156 7.11 4.23 -7.94
CA LEU A 156 7.80 3.83 -9.17
C LEU A 156 8.22 2.36 -9.16
N GLU A 157 8.70 1.85 -8.02
CA GLU A 157 9.00 0.42 -7.89
C GLU A 157 7.72 -0.43 -7.98
N VAL A 158 6.61 0.02 -7.40
CA VAL A 158 5.31 -0.65 -7.54
C VAL A 158 4.84 -0.65 -8.99
N ASP A 159 4.95 0.47 -9.72
CA ASP A 159 4.65 0.51 -11.15
C ASP A 159 5.52 -0.49 -11.92
N ARG A 160 6.84 -0.46 -11.74
CA ARG A 160 7.78 -1.37 -12.42
C ARG A 160 7.43 -2.84 -12.22
N LEU A 161 7.06 -3.23 -11.00
CA LEU A 161 6.79 -4.62 -10.63
C LEU A 161 5.43 -5.14 -11.06
N ILE A 162 4.42 -4.26 -11.19
CA ILE A 162 3.07 -4.67 -11.58
C ILE A 162 3.00 -4.85 -13.10
N LYS A 163 2.43 -5.99 -13.51
CA LYS A 163 2.14 -6.30 -14.92
C LYS A 163 1.20 -5.28 -15.55
N PRO A 164 1.26 -5.04 -16.87
CA PRO A 164 0.20 -4.33 -17.57
C PRO A 164 -1.18 -4.96 -17.30
N GLY A 165 -2.15 -4.16 -16.86
CA GLY A 165 -3.46 -4.64 -16.42
C GLY A 165 -3.53 -5.15 -14.98
N GLY A 166 -2.40 -5.21 -14.27
CA GLY A 166 -2.35 -5.51 -12.84
C GLY A 166 -2.79 -4.34 -11.96
N VAL A 167 -2.91 -4.58 -10.66
CA VAL A 167 -3.55 -3.63 -9.73
C VAL A 167 -2.67 -3.31 -8.53
N PHE A 168 -2.54 -2.02 -8.20
CA PHE A 168 -2.05 -1.58 -6.91
C PHE A 168 -3.23 -1.13 -6.02
N ILE A 169 -3.39 -1.73 -4.85
CA ILE A 169 -4.39 -1.35 -3.85
C ILE A 169 -3.67 -0.63 -2.70
N LEU A 170 -3.95 0.65 -2.53
CA LEU A 170 -3.41 1.47 -1.44
C LEU A 170 -4.51 1.74 -0.40
N ILE A 171 -4.31 1.28 0.83
CA ILE A 171 -5.17 1.54 1.99
C ILE A 171 -4.46 2.53 2.92
N THR A 172 -5.06 3.69 3.13
CA THR A 172 -4.41 4.85 3.78
C THR A 172 -5.41 5.75 4.50
N TYR A 173 -4.93 6.62 5.40
CA TYR A 173 -5.70 7.76 5.91
C TYR A 173 -5.64 8.99 4.99
N GLY A 174 -4.72 9.04 4.03
CA GLY A 174 -4.51 10.22 3.21
C GLY A 174 -5.67 10.47 2.25
N ASP A 175 -6.20 11.69 2.27
CA ASP A 175 -7.23 12.18 1.35
C ASP A 175 -6.70 12.23 -0.11
N PRO A 176 -7.57 12.10 -1.14
CA PRO A 176 -7.15 12.12 -2.55
C PRO A 176 -6.34 13.36 -2.96
N SER A 177 -6.61 14.53 -2.36
CA SER A 177 -5.85 15.76 -2.61
C SER A 177 -4.38 15.64 -2.23
N VAL A 178 -4.03 14.73 -1.31
CA VAL A 178 -2.67 14.44 -0.87
C VAL A 178 -2.13 13.18 -1.56
N ARG A 179 -2.92 12.10 -1.66
CA ARG A 179 -2.43 10.80 -2.14
C ARG A 179 -2.36 10.69 -3.67
N VAL A 180 -3.32 11.25 -4.41
CA VAL A 180 -3.32 11.14 -5.88
C VAL A 180 -2.09 11.79 -6.54
N PRO A 181 -1.57 12.95 -6.09
CA PRO A 181 -0.30 13.47 -6.57
C PRO A 181 0.88 12.52 -6.41
N HIS A 182 0.92 11.73 -5.33
CA HIS A 182 1.97 10.72 -5.14
C HIS A 182 1.77 9.50 -6.03
N LEU A 183 0.53 9.07 -6.27
CA LEU A 183 0.23 7.95 -7.16
C LEU A 183 0.53 8.28 -8.64
N ASN A 184 0.31 9.53 -9.06
CA ASN A 184 0.55 10.00 -10.42
C ASN A 184 2.00 10.49 -10.63
N GLN A 185 2.99 9.67 -10.30
CA GLN A 185 4.39 9.97 -10.64
C GLN A 185 4.59 10.00 -12.16
N PRO A 186 5.56 10.78 -12.67
CA PRO A 186 5.97 10.69 -14.07
C PRO A 186 6.34 9.26 -14.45
N GLY A 187 5.74 8.75 -15.53
CA GLY A 187 5.94 7.37 -16.01
C GLY A 187 4.88 6.38 -15.54
N CYS A 188 4.21 6.66 -14.42
CA CYS A 188 3.07 5.87 -13.97
C CYS A 188 1.81 6.18 -14.80
N ASN A 189 1.11 5.14 -15.24
CA ASN A 189 -0.16 5.30 -15.98
C ASN A 189 -1.25 4.44 -15.34
N TRP A 190 -1.95 5.04 -14.38
CA TRP A 190 -3.00 4.39 -13.61
C TRP A 190 -4.38 4.89 -14.02
N LYS A 191 -5.35 3.98 -14.01
CA LYS A 191 -6.74 4.35 -13.76
C LYS A 191 -7.01 4.18 -12.26
N ILE A 192 -7.31 5.28 -11.59
CA ILE A 192 -7.54 5.30 -10.13
C ILE A 192 -9.03 5.27 -9.85
N VAL A 193 -9.47 4.28 -9.08
CA VAL A 193 -10.83 4.19 -8.53
C VAL A 193 -10.74 4.32 -7.01
N LEU A 194 -11.50 5.27 -6.45
CA LEU A 194 -11.51 5.52 -5.02
C LEU A 194 -12.68 4.82 -4.34
N TYR A 195 -12.39 4.24 -3.18
CA TYR A 195 -13.38 3.82 -2.19
C TYR A 195 -13.07 4.44 -0.83
N ILE A 196 -14.10 4.61 0.00
CA ILE A 196 -13.97 5.21 1.32
C ILE A 196 -14.74 4.33 2.30
N LEU A 197 -14.03 3.85 3.32
CA LEU A 197 -14.57 3.01 4.39
C LEU A 197 -14.53 3.78 5.72
N PRO A 198 -15.61 3.73 6.52
CA PRO A 198 -15.54 4.21 7.89
C PRO A 198 -14.55 3.35 8.70
N ARG A 199 -13.96 3.92 9.76
CA ARG A 199 -13.05 3.15 10.63
C ARG A 199 -13.78 2.00 11.33
N PRO A 200 -13.06 0.95 11.74
CA PRO A 200 -13.66 -0.16 12.48
C PRO A 200 -14.46 0.23 13.73
N SER A 201 -14.10 1.34 14.39
CA SER A 201 -14.76 1.85 15.60
C SER A 201 -15.94 2.79 15.34
N PHE A 202 -16.25 3.09 14.07
CA PHE A 202 -17.33 4.01 13.73
C PHE A 202 -18.70 3.42 14.02
N THR A 203 -19.53 4.16 14.76
CA THR A 203 -20.89 3.73 15.17
C THR A 203 -22.01 4.53 14.49
N GLY A 204 -21.64 5.44 13.58
CA GLY A 204 -22.61 6.25 12.85
C GLY A 204 -23.36 5.48 11.76
N LYS A 205 -24.30 6.17 11.10
CA LYS A 205 -25.11 5.57 10.03
C LYS A 205 -24.31 5.50 8.73
N ILE A 206 -24.11 4.29 8.22
CA ILE A 206 -23.54 4.04 6.90
C ILE A 206 -24.68 4.07 5.87
N ARG A 207 -24.58 4.94 4.86
CA ARG A 207 -25.62 5.10 3.82
C ARG A 207 -25.18 4.58 2.46
N ARG A 208 -23.89 4.74 2.14
CA ARG A 208 -23.30 4.25 0.88
C ARG A 208 -22.88 2.79 1.00
N HIS A 209 -23.09 2.01 -0.04
CA HIS A 209 -22.57 0.65 -0.06
C HIS A 209 -21.04 0.69 -0.20
N VAL A 210 -20.34 -0.15 0.53
CA VAL A 210 -18.87 -0.07 0.66
C VAL A 210 -18.15 -0.24 -0.68
N LEU A 211 -18.74 -1.00 -1.61
CA LEU A 211 -18.23 -1.21 -2.97
C LEU A 211 -18.70 -0.18 -4.00
N ASP A 212 -19.38 0.89 -3.58
CA ASP A 212 -19.73 2.00 -4.46
C ASP A 212 -18.52 2.94 -4.57
N PRO A 213 -17.95 3.12 -5.79
CA PRO A 213 -16.80 3.99 -5.96
C PRO A 213 -17.20 5.44 -5.70
N VAL A 214 -16.28 6.19 -5.11
CA VAL A 214 -16.40 7.64 -4.92
C VAL A 214 -15.81 8.31 -6.16
N PRO A 215 -16.58 9.17 -6.85
CA PRO A 215 -16.06 9.87 -8.02
C PRO A 215 -14.92 10.81 -7.62
N LEU A 216 -13.89 10.86 -8.44
CA LEU A 216 -12.82 11.85 -8.37
C LEU A 216 -13.03 12.90 -9.45
N THR A 217 -12.70 14.15 -9.14
CA THR A 217 -12.56 15.21 -10.14
C THR A 217 -11.38 14.92 -11.07
N GLU A 218 -11.29 15.61 -12.21
CA GLU A 218 -10.15 15.50 -13.13
C GLU A 218 -8.79 15.78 -12.46
N LYS A 219 -8.79 16.57 -11.37
CA LYS A 219 -7.60 16.87 -10.57
C LYS A 219 -7.31 15.85 -9.48
N GLY A 220 -8.04 14.72 -9.45
CA GLY A 220 -7.85 13.67 -8.45
C GLY A 220 -8.33 14.04 -7.05
N ARG A 221 -9.30 14.94 -6.92
CA ARG A 221 -9.87 15.38 -5.63
C ARG A 221 -11.29 14.86 -5.45
N LEU A 222 -11.74 14.80 -4.20
CA LEU A 222 -13.17 14.62 -3.89
C LEU A 222 -13.99 15.76 -4.54
N PRO A 223 -15.24 15.51 -4.96
CA PRO A 223 -16.12 16.55 -5.49
C PRO A 223 -16.44 17.60 -4.44
N ASP A 224 -16.69 18.84 -4.87
CA ASP A 224 -17.08 19.92 -3.98
C ASP A 224 -18.35 19.55 -3.20
N GLY A 225 -18.31 19.74 -1.87
CA GLY A 225 -19.41 19.38 -0.97
C GLY A 225 -19.52 17.89 -0.63
N PHE A 226 -18.62 17.03 -1.12
CA PHE A 226 -18.54 15.65 -0.66
C PHE A 226 -18.03 15.62 0.78
N VAL A 227 -18.77 14.93 1.66
CA VAL A 227 -18.40 14.74 3.07
C VAL A 227 -18.43 13.26 3.39
N PRO A 228 -17.29 12.66 3.82
CA PRO A 228 -17.27 11.29 4.31
C PRO A 228 -18.21 11.10 5.50
N GLU A 229 -18.82 9.91 5.61
CA GLU A 229 -19.72 9.59 6.72
C GLU A 229 -18.99 9.52 8.06
N ASP A 230 -17.78 8.97 8.06
CA ASP A 230 -16.79 9.09 9.14
C ASP A 230 -15.72 10.11 8.71
N PRO A 231 -15.55 11.25 9.40
CA PRO A 231 -14.53 12.25 9.05
C PRO A 231 -13.11 11.68 9.01
N ASP A 232 -12.85 10.64 9.80
CA ASP A 232 -11.57 9.95 9.85
C ASP A 232 -11.64 8.65 9.02
N SER A 233 -12.38 8.62 7.92
CA SER A 233 -12.48 7.43 7.07
C SER A 233 -11.11 6.95 6.57
N HIS A 234 -11.00 5.65 6.31
CA HIS A 234 -9.91 5.09 5.53
C HIS A 234 -10.24 5.15 4.04
N TYR A 235 -9.25 5.52 3.24
CA TYR A 235 -9.33 5.58 1.79
C TYR A 235 -8.71 4.32 1.19
N VAL A 236 -9.35 3.76 0.17
CA VAL A 236 -8.83 2.63 -0.60
C VAL A 236 -8.75 3.08 -2.06
N TYR A 237 -7.53 3.28 -2.54
CA TYR A 237 -7.25 3.57 -3.94
C TYR A 237 -6.97 2.27 -4.65
N VAL A 238 -7.71 2.00 -5.70
CA VAL A 238 -7.46 0.90 -6.62
C VAL A 238 -6.89 1.50 -7.90
N CYS A 239 -5.59 1.32 -8.12
CA CYS A 239 -4.86 1.80 -9.27
C CYS A 239 -4.67 0.64 -10.26
N GLU A 240 -5.45 0.65 -11.34
CA GLU A 240 -5.31 -0.32 -12.44
C GLU A 240 -4.21 0.17 -13.39
N LYS A 241 -3.14 -0.60 -13.57
CA LYS A 241 -2.06 -0.26 -14.52
C LYS A 241 -2.59 -0.38 -15.93
N MET A 242 -2.54 0.72 -16.69
CA MET A 242 -3.03 0.71 -18.07
C MET A 242 -2.13 -0.19 -18.93
N GLN A 243 -2.74 -0.97 -19.84
CA GLN A 243 -1.96 -1.72 -20.82
C GLN A 243 -1.19 -0.73 -21.69
N GLY A 244 0.13 -0.91 -21.80
CA GLY A 244 0.92 -0.13 -22.74
C GLY A 244 0.32 -0.26 -24.14
N LEU A 245 0.24 0.85 -24.88
CA LEU A 245 0.04 0.79 -26.32
C LEU A 245 1.29 0.12 -26.91
N THR A 246 1.29 -1.22 -26.99
CA THR A 246 2.30 -1.93 -27.77
C THR A 246 2.22 -1.39 -29.19
N GLY A 247 3.30 -0.77 -29.65
CA GLY A 247 3.33 0.12 -30.82
C GLY A 247 2.59 -0.43 -32.04
N ALA A 248 1.71 0.41 -32.59
CA ALA A 248 1.36 0.32 -33.99
C ALA A 248 2.67 0.38 -34.80
N GLY A 249 2.87 -0.63 -35.66
CA GLY A 249 4.12 -0.86 -36.38
C GLY A 249 4.70 0.40 -37.00
N SER A 250 6.00 0.62 -36.78
CA SER A 250 6.76 1.57 -37.58
C SER A 250 6.59 1.21 -39.05
N PRO A 251 6.23 2.16 -39.94
CA PRO A 251 6.18 1.87 -41.36
C PRO A 251 7.61 1.55 -41.82
N THR A 252 7.81 0.33 -42.30
CA THR A 252 9.00 -0.04 -43.06
C THR A 252 9.12 0.91 -44.25
N VAL A 253 10.14 1.77 -44.22
CA VAL A 253 10.57 2.53 -45.39
C VAL A 253 11.17 1.53 -46.36
N GLU A 254 10.42 1.19 -47.41
CA GLU A 254 10.96 0.53 -48.59
C GLU A 254 12.08 1.41 -49.17
N ARG A 255 13.31 0.90 -49.15
CA ARG A 255 14.38 1.48 -49.97
C ARG A 255 14.04 1.17 -51.42
N GLN A 256 13.63 2.20 -52.16
CA GLN A 256 13.67 2.17 -53.60
C GLN A 256 15.13 1.99 -54.03
N GLY A 257 15.35 0.98 -54.86
CA GLY A 257 16.62 0.76 -55.53
C GLY A 257 16.82 1.82 -56.60
N GLU A 258 18.07 2.26 -56.75
CA GLU A 258 18.54 2.96 -57.93
C GLU A 258 19.66 2.10 -58.55
N GLU A 259 19.60 2.03 -59.88
CA GLU A 259 20.51 1.35 -60.81
C GLU A 259 21.97 1.82 -60.69
#